data_AF-A0A1H7XV48-F1
#
_entry.id   AF-A0A1H7XV48-F1
#
_cell.length_a   1.000
_cell.length_b   1.000
_cell.length_c   1.000
_cell.angle_alpha   90.00
_cell.angle_beta   90.00
_cell.angle_gamma   90.00
#
_symmetry.space_group_name_H-M   'P 1'
#
loop_
_entity.id
_entity.type
_entity.pdbx_description
1 polymer ?
#
loop_
_entity_poly.entity_id
_entity_poly.type
_entity_poly.pdbx_seq_one_letter_code
_entity_poly.pdbx_strand_id
1 'polypeptide(L)'
;MRRLVGLVTVLFLLAMSVPAMASIYDISVTGSGDQVKYRYWGYFGSGTWWEANANPNIVYHSYEPGNGNSADTALSFDLTSLTVSAEDILSASLNFNILSVWTDGRDDIGNINGIGTVYASGGTGWKSFDITTSLIDNLNAAGTTANYYFSYTGYSGFTFGSAEGGQPAYLSITTASNTPVPLPAAAWIFGSGLLGLFQIRRKLSR
;
A
#
# COMPACT_ATOMS: atom_id res chain seq x y z
N MET A 1 20.76 41.39 30.45
CA MET A 1 19.77 41.33 29.34
C MET A 1 20.30 40.68 28.06
N ARG A 2 21.49 41.02 27.53
CA ARG A 2 22.00 40.46 26.25
C ARG A 2 22.16 38.92 26.20
N ARG A 3 22.43 38.26 27.32
CA ARG A 3 22.56 36.79 27.41
C ARG A 3 21.20 36.05 27.37
N LEU A 4 20.12 36.73 27.75
CA LEU A 4 18.77 36.15 27.75
C LEU A 4 18.19 36.09 26.33
N VAL A 5 18.49 37.11 25.50
CA VAL A 5 18.01 37.20 24.12
C VAL A 5 18.57 36.05 23.27
N GLY A 6 19.87 35.75 23.37
CA GLY A 6 20.50 34.67 22.60
C GLY A 6 19.97 33.27 22.94
N LEU A 7 19.67 33.00 24.23
CA LEU A 7 19.08 31.73 24.65
C LEU A 7 17.66 31.56 24.08
N VAL A 8 16.86 32.64 24.11
CA VAL A 8 15.50 32.66 23.55
C VAL A 8 15.52 32.47 22.04
N THR A 9 16.48 33.04 21.30
CA THR A 9 16.59 32.86 19.84
C THR A 9 16.96 31.42 19.46
N VAL A 10 17.86 30.79 20.21
CA VAL A 10 18.25 29.38 19.98
C VAL A 10 17.09 28.44 20.31
N LEU A 11 16.35 28.68 21.40
CA LEU A 11 15.14 27.93 21.74
C LEU A 11 14.03 28.09 20.70
N PHE A 12 13.84 29.30 20.14
CA PHE A 12 12.89 29.53 19.05
C PHE A 12 13.29 28.79 17.77
N LEU A 13 14.59 28.74 17.43
CA LEU A 13 15.09 28.03 16.25
C LEU A 13 14.98 26.49 16.40
N LEU A 14 15.19 25.95 17.61
CA LEU A 14 14.97 24.53 17.90
C LEU A 14 13.48 24.16 17.89
N ALA A 15 12.60 25.07 18.29
CA ALA A 15 11.14 24.88 18.26
C ALA A 15 10.54 24.92 16.84
N MET A 16 11.31 25.31 15.81
CA MET A 16 10.89 25.27 14.40
C MET A 16 11.24 23.95 13.69
N SER A 17 11.74 22.94 14.42
CA SER A 17 11.86 21.58 13.87
C SER A 17 10.47 20.95 13.77
N VAL A 18 9.81 21.16 12.64
CA VAL A 18 8.57 20.46 12.33
C VAL A 18 8.91 18.99 12.16
N PRO A 19 8.26 18.07 12.89
CA PRO A 19 8.48 16.64 12.67
C PRO A 19 8.06 16.31 11.24
N ALA A 20 8.96 15.66 10.52
CA ALA A 20 8.73 15.18 9.17
C ALA A 20 7.61 14.12 9.25
N MET A 21 6.39 14.46 8.84
CA MET A 21 5.27 13.51 8.88
C MET A 21 5.33 12.59 7.67
N ALA A 22 5.18 11.28 7.91
CA ALA A 22 4.94 10.29 6.86
C ALA A 22 3.63 10.61 6.12
N SER A 23 3.59 10.35 4.82
CA SER A 23 2.36 10.47 4.02
C SER A 23 1.77 9.09 3.74
N ILE A 24 0.44 9.04 3.69
CA ILE A 24 -0.32 7.85 3.31
C ILE A 24 -1.04 8.15 1.99
N TYR A 25 -0.89 7.25 1.02
CA TYR A 25 -1.59 7.27 -0.25
C TYR A 25 -2.50 6.06 -0.33
N ASP A 26 -3.80 6.31 -0.50
CA ASP A 26 -4.78 5.26 -0.76
C ASP A 26 -5.20 5.28 -2.23
N ILE A 27 -5.03 4.16 -2.92
CA ILE A 27 -5.36 3.99 -4.35
C ILE A 27 -6.43 2.92 -4.46
N SER A 28 -7.68 3.32 -4.71
CA SER A 28 -8.78 2.39 -4.92
C SER A 28 -8.75 1.74 -6.30
N VAL A 29 -9.20 0.49 -6.38
CA VAL A 29 -9.45 -0.17 -7.66
C VAL A 29 -10.61 0.55 -8.38
N THR A 30 -10.46 0.72 -9.69
CA THR A 30 -11.53 1.26 -10.54
C THR A 30 -12.34 0.11 -11.14
N GLY A 31 -13.58 0.36 -11.57
CA GLY A 31 -14.38 -0.69 -12.20
C GLY A 31 -13.69 -1.39 -13.38
N SER A 32 -12.95 -0.65 -14.22
CA SER A 32 -12.21 -1.26 -15.33
C SER A 32 -11.04 -2.15 -14.88
N GLY A 33 -10.48 -1.85 -13.70
CA GLY A 33 -9.45 -2.67 -13.07
C GLY A 33 -10.00 -3.84 -12.25
N ASP A 34 -11.32 -3.97 -12.15
CA ASP A 34 -11.99 -4.97 -11.33
C ASP A 34 -12.67 -6.04 -12.21
N GLN A 35 -12.11 -7.25 -12.25
CA GLN A 35 -12.54 -8.27 -13.22
C GLN A 35 -12.64 -9.66 -12.60
N VAL A 36 -13.71 -10.38 -12.90
CA VAL A 36 -13.88 -11.78 -12.53
C VAL A 36 -13.87 -12.66 -13.78
N LYS A 37 -13.00 -13.66 -13.78
CA LYS A 37 -12.99 -14.72 -14.78
C LYS A 37 -13.82 -15.87 -14.27
N TYR A 38 -14.90 -16.19 -14.98
CA TYR A 38 -15.69 -17.36 -14.70
C TYR A 38 -15.32 -18.50 -15.63
N ARG A 39 -15.44 -19.71 -15.09
CA ARG A 39 -15.48 -20.96 -15.83
C ARG A 39 -16.75 -21.68 -15.43
N TYR A 40 -17.52 -22.13 -16.42
CA TYR A 40 -18.60 -23.08 -16.20
C TYR A 40 -18.27 -24.42 -16.82
N TRP A 41 -18.80 -25.48 -16.21
CA TRP A 41 -18.77 -26.82 -16.78
C TRP A 41 -19.99 -27.59 -16.32
N GLY A 42 -20.61 -28.33 -17.24
CA GLY A 42 -21.73 -29.19 -16.95
C GLY A 42 -22.14 -30.03 -18.15
N TYR A 43 -23.28 -30.70 -18.02
CA TYR A 43 -23.80 -31.63 -19.02
C TYR A 43 -23.97 -31.01 -20.42
N PHE A 44 -24.20 -29.69 -20.48
CA PHE A 44 -24.43 -28.95 -21.73
C PHE A 44 -23.17 -28.26 -22.29
N GLY A 45 -22.00 -28.53 -21.72
CA GLY A 45 -20.72 -28.02 -22.22
C GLY A 45 -19.90 -27.27 -21.18
N SER A 46 -18.88 -26.57 -21.66
CA SER A 46 -17.97 -25.78 -20.83
C SER A 46 -17.57 -24.51 -21.53
N GLY A 47 -17.32 -23.46 -20.76
CA GLY A 47 -16.84 -22.20 -21.30
C GLY A 47 -16.21 -21.32 -20.24
N THR A 48 -15.55 -20.28 -20.72
CA THR A 48 -14.93 -19.26 -19.88
C THR A 48 -15.29 -17.88 -20.41
N TRP A 49 -15.55 -16.95 -19.51
CA TRP A 49 -15.79 -15.56 -19.86
C TRP A 49 -15.25 -14.64 -18.76
N TRP A 50 -15.10 -13.37 -19.12
CA TRP A 50 -14.71 -12.32 -18.20
C TRP A 50 -15.89 -11.41 -17.95
N GLU A 51 -16.08 -11.04 -16.70
CA GLU A 51 -17.01 -10.01 -16.27
C GLU A 51 -16.20 -8.86 -15.67
N ALA A 52 -16.33 -7.67 -16.26
CA ALA A 52 -15.74 -6.46 -15.71
C ALA A 52 -16.75 -5.78 -14.77
N ASN A 53 -16.25 -5.10 -13.74
CA ASN A 53 -17.05 -4.43 -12.72
C ASN A 53 -17.99 -5.40 -11.95
N ALA A 54 -17.56 -6.65 -11.74
CA ALA A 54 -18.35 -7.64 -11.03
C ALA A 54 -18.68 -7.15 -9.60
N ASN A 55 -19.93 -7.29 -9.16
CA ASN A 55 -20.36 -6.80 -7.85
C ASN A 55 -21.31 -7.78 -7.15
N PRO A 56 -20.87 -8.49 -6.09
CA PRO A 56 -19.52 -8.47 -5.51
C PRO A 56 -18.50 -9.21 -6.38
N ASN A 57 -17.22 -9.04 -6.06
CA ASN A 57 -16.17 -9.91 -6.58
C ASN A 57 -16.25 -11.30 -5.96
N ILE A 58 -15.78 -12.30 -6.69
CA ILE A 58 -15.91 -13.69 -6.27
C ILE A 58 -14.72 -14.55 -6.70
N VAL A 59 -14.27 -15.37 -5.76
CA VAL A 59 -13.21 -16.37 -5.95
C VAL A 59 -13.74 -17.68 -5.43
N TYR A 60 -13.85 -18.70 -6.28
CA TYR A 60 -14.37 -20.00 -5.85
C TYR A 60 -14.07 -21.13 -6.80
N HIS A 61 -14.27 -22.35 -6.31
CA HIS A 61 -14.43 -23.53 -7.13
C HIS A 61 -15.50 -24.46 -6.57
N SER A 62 -16.30 -25.03 -7.46
CA SER A 62 -17.26 -26.08 -7.13
C SER A 62 -16.86 -27.40 -7.76
N TYR A 63 -16.70 -28.45 -6.93
CA TYR A 63 -16.38 -29.85 -7.25
C TYR A 63 -14.90 -30.15 -7.61
N GLU A 64 -14.20 -30.85 -6.70
CA GLU A 64 -12.90 -31.49 -6.97
C GLU A 64 -12.93 -33.03 -6.94
N PRO A 65 -11.98 -33.69 -7.63
CA PRO A 65 -11.08 -33.13 -8.63
C PRO A 65 -11.75 -33.12 -10.01
N GLY A 66 -11.69 -32.01 -10.75
CA GLY A 66 -12.21 -32.02 -12.12
C GLY A 66 -12.53 -30.66 -12.72
N ASN A 67 -13.47 -30.70 -13.67
CA ASN A 67 -13.95 -29.56 -14.40
C ASN A 67 -15.08 -28.87 -13.60
N GLY A 68 -14.80 -28.36 -12.42
CA GLY A 68 -15.79 -27.61 -11.66
C GLY A 68 -16.18 -26.28 -12.30
N ASN A 69 -17.23 -25.64 -11.77
CA ASN A 69 -17.38 -24.20 -12.01
C ASN A 69 -16.34 -23.50 -11.15
N SER A 70 -15.73 -22.44 -11.67
CA SER A 70 -14.80 -21.63 -10.90
C SER A 70 -14.94 -20.16 -11.20
N ALA A 71 -14.47 -19.34 -10.27
CA ALA A 71 -14.19 -17.94 -10.51
C ALA A 71 -12.83 -17.56 -9.90
N ASP A 72 -12.09 -16.76 -10.66
CA ASP A 72 -10.86 -16.08 -10.22
C ASP A 72 -11.07 -14.57 -10.40
N THR A 73 -10.57 -13.76 -9.49
CA THR A 73 -10.67 -12.29 -9.59
C THR A 73 -9.31 -11.66 -9.91
N ALA A 74 -9.28 -10.66 -10.76
CA ALA A 74 -8.12 -9.84 -11.08
C ALA A 74 -8.41 -8.38 -10.71
N LEU A 75 -7.54 -7.78 -9.89
CA LEU A 75 -7.58 -6.38 -9.54
C LEU A 75 -6.36 -5.66 -10.13
N SER A 76 -6.61 -4.54 -10.81
CA SER A 76 -5.60 -3.70 -11.45
C SER A 76 -5.70 -2.28 -10.89
N PHE A 77 -4.63 -1.81 -10.24
CA PHE A 77 -4.56 -0.51 -9.61
C PHE A 77 -3.71 0.44 -10.46
N ASP A 78 -4.25 1.61 -10.79
CA ASP A 78 -3.54 2.65 -11.53
C ASP A 78 -2.57 3.40 -10.61
N LEU A 79 -1.27 3.25 -10.88
CA LEU A 79 -0.21 3.88 -10.11
C LEU A 79 0.24 5.23 -10.70
N THR A 80 -0.35 5.70 -11.81
CA THR A 80 0.06 6.95 -12.45
C THR A 80 -0.13 8.19 -11.57
N SER A 81 -1.03 8.12 -10.58
CA SER A 81 -1.23 9.16 -9.57
C SER A 81 -0.19 9.14 -8.44
N LEU A 82 0.60 8.07 -8.34
CA LEU A 82 1.62 7.89 -7.31
C LEU A 82 2.91 8.61 -7.73
N THR A 83 3.19 9.76 -7.11
CA THR A 83 4.35 10.61 -7.45
C THR A 83 5.58 10.37 -6.58
N VAL A 84 5.59 9.32 -5.77
CA VAL A 84 6.68 9.02 -4.83
C VAL A 84 7.68 8.07 -5.44
N SER A 85 8.96 8.20 -5.06
CA SER A 85 9.98 7.24 -5.51
C SER A 85 9.84 5.92 -4.76
N ALA A 86 10.27 4.81 -5.38
CA ALA A 86 10.25 3.51 -4.73
C ALA A 86 11.12 3.46 -3.45
N GLU A 87 12.19 4.28 -3.40
CA GLU A 87 13.08 4.41 -2.25
C GLU A 87 12.41 5.06 -1.04
N ASP A 88 11.37 5.88 -1.28
CA ASP A 88 10.62 6.56 -0.22
C ASP A 88 9.50 5.70 0.36
N ILE A 89 9.21 4.52 -0.20
CA ILE A 89 8.14 3.65 0.30
C ILE A 89 8.63 2.90 1.55
N LEU A 90 7.93 3.11 2.66
CA LEU A 90 8.21 2.43 3.94
C LEU A 90 7.40 1.15 4.09
N SER A 91 6.14 1.18 3.66
CA SER A 91 5.26 0.02 3.64
C SER A 91 4.13 0.20 2.63
N ALA A 92 3.60 -0.89 2.12
CA ALA A 92 2.41 -0.91 1.30
C ALA A 92 1.55 -2.14 1.60
N SER A 93 0.23 -1.97 1.53
CA SER A 93 -0.72 -3.05 1.77
C SER A 93 -1.83 -3.08 0.71
N LEU A 94 -2.25 -4.28 0.32
CA LEU A 94 -3.47 -4.54 -0.42
C LEU A 94 -4.60 -4.81 0.57
N ASN A 95 -5.66 -4.02 0.50
CA ASN A 95 -6.79 -4.07 1.41
C ASN A 95 -8.08 -4.39 0.66
N PHE A 96 -8.87 -5.34 1.17
CA PHE A 96 -10.18 -5.68 0.61
C PHE A 96 -11.12 -6.19 1.69
N ASN A 97 -12.43 -5.98 1.51
CA ASN A 97 -13.44 -6.38 2.47
C ASN A 97 -14.10 -7.70 2.09
N ILE A 98 -13.82 -8.79 2.83
CA ILE A 98 -14.48 -10.08 2.62
C ILE A 98 -15.93 -10.00 3.10
N LEU A 99 -16.88 -10.33 2.23
CA LEU A 99 -18.32 -10.24 2.51
C LEU A 99 -18.90 -11.59 2.93
N SER A 100 -18.43 -12.68 2.34
CA SER A 100 -18.84 -14.04 2.69
C SER A 100 -17.72 -15.04 2.44
N VAL A 101 -17.76 -16.16 3.16
CA VAL A 101 -16.82 -17.28 3.05
C VAL A 101 -17.60 -18.58 3.04
N TRP A 102 -17.17 -19.52 2.20
CA TRP A 102 -17.63 -20.91 2.21
C TRP A 102 -16.44 -21.84 2.01
N THR A 103 -16.49 -22.97 2.70
CA THR A 103 -15.41 -23.94 2.72
C THR A 103 -15.96 -25.31 3.08
N ASP A 104 -15.30 -26.38 2.63
CA ASP A 104 -15.52 -27.77 3.04
C ASP A 104 -14.90 -28.11 4.41
N GLY A 105 -14.41 -27.10 5.15
CA GLY A 105 -13.70 -27.26 6.41
C GLY A 105 -12.21 -26.90 6.32
N ARG A 106 -11.72 -26.54 5.13
CA ARG A 106 -10.41 -25.92 4.91
C ARG A 106 -10.33 -24.51 5.47
N ASP A 107 -9.12 -24.16 5.91
CA ASP A 107 -8.82 -22.79 6.33
C ASP A 107 -8.25 -21.96 5.17
N ASP A 108 -7.48 -22.54 4.27
CA ASP A 108 -7.01 -21.90 3.05
C ASP A 108 -8.14 -21.83 2.02
N ILE A 109 -8.70 -20.62 1.81
CA ILE A 109 -9.86 -20.41 0.93
C ILE A 109 -9.53 -19.72 -0.39
N GLY A 110 -8.32 -19.17 -0.50
CA GLY A 110 -7.76 -18.72 -1.76
C GLY A 110 -6.32 -18.26 -1.61
N ASN A 111 -5.75 -17.80 -2.71
CA ASN A 111 -4.38 -17.31 -2.79
C ASN A 111 -4.30 -16.06 -3.67
N ILE A 112 -3.47 -15.12 -3.27
CA ILE A 112 -3.16 -13.91 -4.04
C ILE A 112 -1.76 -14.08 -4.63
N ASN A 113 -1.63 -13.91 -5.95
CA ASN A 113 -0.38 -14.17 -6.67
C ASN A 113 0.80 -13.37 -6.09
N GLY A 114 1.89 -14.06 -5.72
CA GLY A 114 3.10 -13.41 -5.21
C GLY A 114 2.95 -12.73 -3.84
N ILE A 115 1.83 -12.92 -3.14
CA ILE A 115 1.56 -12.32 -1.82
C ILE A 115 1.33 -13.41 -0.77
N GLY A 116 0.30 -14.23 -0.93
CA GLY A 116 0.00 -15.30 0.03
C GLY A 116 -1.46 -15.74 0.10
N THR A 117 -1.73 -16.59 1.08
CA THR A 117 -3.00 -17.29 1.29
C THR A 117 -4.04 -16.42 2.00
N VAL A 118 -5.29 -16.50 1.56
CA VAL A 118 -6.47 -15.96 2.25
C VAL A 118 -7.05 -17.05 3.14
N TYR A 119 -7.25 -16.75 4.43
CA TYR A 119 -7.72 -17.71 5.43
C TYR A 119 -9.18 -17.48 5.85
N ALA A 120 -9.96 -18.55 5.99
CA ALA A 120 -11.33 -18.53 6.51
C ALA A 120 -11.40 -18.19 8.00
N SER A 121 -10.40 -18.58 8.79
CA SER A 121 -10.27 -18.34 10.22
C SER A 121 -10.24 -16.86 10.56
N GLY A 122 -9.83 -16.01 9.62
CA GLY A 122 -9.94 -14.56 9.73
C GLY A 122 -11.39 -14.05 9.68
N GLY A 123 -12.35 -14.85 9.23
CA GLY A 123 -13.74 -14.48 9.03
C GLY A 123 -13.96 -13.42 7.94
N THR A 124 -15.15 -12.83 7.91
CA THR A 124 -15.50 -11.70 7.04
C THR A 124 -14.88 -10.39 7.55
N GLY A 125 -14.99 -9.31 6.77
CA GLY A 125 -14.44 -8.01 7.09
C GLY A 125 -13.16 -7.67 6.32
N TRP A 126 -12.59 -6.51 6.63
CA TRP A 126 -11.36 -6.02 6.01
C TRP A 126 -10.18 -6.94 6.27
N LYS A 127 -9.47 -7.29 5.20
CA LYS A 127 -8.19 -7.98 5.19
C LYS A 127 -7.13 -7.06 4.61
N SER A 128 -5.91 -7.19 5.11
CA SER A 128 -4.75 -6.43 4.70
C SER A 128 -3.58 -7.38 4.45
N PHE A 129 -2.93 -7.25 3.31
CA PHE A 129 -1.78 -8.07 2.91
C PHE A 129 -0.61 -7.17 2.57
N ASP A 130 0.57 -7.49 3.08
CA ASP A 130 1.79 -6.76 2.76
C ASP A 130 2.17 -6.97 1.28
N ILE A 131 2.33 -5.87 0.56
CA ILE A 131 2.74 -5.82 -0.85
C ILE A 131 3.97 -4.95 -1.05
N THR A 132 4.66 -4.57 0.01
CA THR A 132 5.75 -3.58 -0.02
C THR A 132 6.80 -3.95 -1.06
N THR A 133 7.32 -5.18 -1.01
CA THR A 133 8.33 -5.66 -1.95
C THR A 133 7.80 -5.71 -3.38
N SER A 134 6.60 -6.27 -3.59
CA SER A 134 6.05 -6.42 -4.94
C SER A 134 5.71 -5.08 -5.60
N LEU A 135 5.25 -4.10 -4.82
CA LEU A 135 5.00 -2.75 -5.29
C LEU A 135 6.32 -2.03 -5.64
N ILE A 136 7.34 -2.11 -4.78
CA ILE A 136 8.66 -1.53 -5.02
C ILE A 136 9.28 -2.12 -6.30
N ASP A 137 9.22 -3.44 -6.47
CA ASP A 137 9.74 -4.12 -7.67
C ASP A 137 9.01 -3.65 -8.93
N ASN A 138 7.68 -3.49 -8.86
CA ASN A 138 6.88 -2.99 -9.97
C ASN A 138 7.26 -1.54 -10.35
N LEU A 139 7.43 -0.66 -9.35
CA LEU A 139 7.82 0.73 -9.59
C LEU A 139 9.26 0.84 -10.13
N ASN A 140 10.18 0.03 -9.64
CA ASN A 140 11.55 -0.05 -10.16
C ASN A 140 11.59 -0.55 -11.61
N ALA A 141 10.64 -1.39 -12.01
CA ALA A 141 10.43 -1.81 -13.39
C ALA A 141 9.68 -0.77 -14.26
N ALA A 142 9.45 0.45 -13.74
CA ALA A 142 8.66 1.51 -14.36
C ALA A 142 7.20 1.10 -14.66
N GLY A 143 6.64 0.19 -13.87
CA GLY A 143 5.25 -0.24 -13.97
C GLY A 143 4.28 0.88 -13.58
N THR A 144 3.28 1.11 -14.43
CA THR A 144 2.20 2.09 -14.19
C THR A 144 0.95 1.48 -13.57
N THR A 145 0.94 0.16 -13.36
CA THR A 145 -0.21 -0.59 -12.86
C THR A 145 0.26 -1.71 -11.95
N ALA A 146 -0.36 -1.89 -10.79
CA ALA A 146 -0.17 -3.06 -9.94
C ALA A 146 -1.32 -4.05 -10.14
N ASN A 147 -0.99 -5.30 -10.47
CA ASN A 147 -1.98 -6.34 -10.77
C ASN A 147 -1.93 -7.44 -9.72
N TYR A 148 -3.09 -7.79 -9.17
CA TYR A 148 -3.25 -8.85 -8.17
C TYR A 148 -4.36 -9.81 -8.60
N TYR A 149 -4.03 -11.09 -8.63
CA TYR A 149 -4.90 -12.19 -9.04
C TYR A 149 -5.21 -13.06 -7.84
N PHE A 150 -6.50 -13.22 -7.60
CA PHE A 150 -7.07 -14.04 -6.55
C PHE A 150 -7.56 -15.34 -7.17
N SER A 151 -7.00 -16.46 -6.70
CA SER A 151 -7.41 -17.80 -7.08
C SER A 151 -7.97 -18.56 -5.89
N TYR A 152 -8.85 -19.52 -6.14
CA TYR A 152 -9.40 -20.39 -5.12
C TYR A 152 -8.41 -21.48 -4.68
N THR A 153 -8.73 -22.20 -3.60
CA THR A 153 -7.97 -23.35 -3.10
C THR A 153 -8.92 -24.49 -2.68
N GLY A 154 -8.92 -25.61 -3.41
CA GLY A 154 -9.81 -26.74 -3.11
C GLY A 154 -11.30 -26.39 -3.32
N TYR A 155 -12.18 -26.93 -2.47
CA TYR A 155 -13.62 -26.63 -2.48
C TYR A 155 -13.94 -25.49 -1.50
N SER A 156 -13.51 -24.30 -1.89
CA SER A 156 -13.72 -23.09 -1.12
C SER A 156 -14.13 -21.93 -2.00
N GLY A 157 -14.53 -20.86 -1.35
CA GLY A 157 -14.55 -19.56 -1.96
C GLY A 157 -14.92 -18.47 -0.99
N PHE A 158 -14.83 -17.25 -1.50
CA PHE A 158 -15.23 -16.06 -0.80
C PHE A 158 -15.71 -15.01 -1.81
N THR A 159 -16.56 -14.12 -1.31
CA THR A 159 -16.87 -12.87 -2.02
C THR A 159 -16.24 -11.71 -1.30
N PHE A 160 -15.91 -10.66 -2.04
CA PHE A 160 -15.37 -9.44 -1.46
C PHE A 160 -15.86 -8.18 -2.18
N GLY A 161 -15.67 -7.03 -1.53
CA GLY A 161 -16.09 -5.72 -2.04
C GLY A 161 -15.55 -5.45 -3.44
N SER A 162 -16.41 -4.91 -4.29
CA SER A 162 -16.09 -4.49 -5.65
C SER A 162 -15.93 -2.98 -5.74
N ALA A 163 -15.39 -2.52 -6.88
CA ALA A 163 -15.34 -1.11 -7.21
C ALA A 163 -16.73 -0.44 -7.18
N GLU A 164 -17.74 -1.13 -7.71
CA GLU A 164 -19.11 -0.59 -7.87
C GLU A 164 -19.95 -0.70 -6.59
N GLY A 165 -19.53 -1.53 -5.63
CA GLY A 165 -20.28 -1.81 -4.39
C GLY A 165 -20.08 -0.77 -3.27
N GLY A 166 -19.30 0.29 -3.50
CA GLY A 166 -19.03 1.33 -2.50
C GLY A 166 -18.02 0.93 -1.41
N GLN A 167 -17.41 -0.26 -1.52
CA GLN A 167 -16.31 -0.72 -0.67
C GLN A 167 -15.18 -1.31 -1.56
N PRO A 168 -14.58 -0.50 -2.44
CA PRO A 168 -13.53 -0.95 -3.34
C PRO A 168 -12.34 -1.49 -2.55
N ALA A 169 -11.71 -2.53 -3.08
CA ALA A 169 -10.35 -2.86 -2.67
C ALA A 169 -9.42 -1.66 -2.95
N TYR A 170 -8.41 -1.47 -2.11
CA TYR A 170 -7.49 -0.34 -2.23
C TYR A 170 -6.07 -0.73 -1.80
N LEU A 171 -5.08 -0.06 -2.39
CA LEU A 171 -3.71 -0.08 -1.90
C LEU A 171 -3.54 1.04 -0.89
N SER A 172 -2.90 0.76 0.24
CA SER A 172 -2.49 1.79 1.21
C SER A 172 -0.97 1.82 1.30
N ILE A 173 -0.37 2.95 0.94
CA ILE A 173 1.08 3.12 0.79
C ILE A 173 1.54 4.18 1.78
N THR A 174 2.46 3.81 2.67
CA THR A 174 3.09 4.74 3.61
C THR A 174 4.49 5.09 3.11
N THR A 175 4.80 6.38 3.05
CA THR A 175 6.10 6.86 2.60
C THR A 175 6.85 7.63 3.67
N ALA A 176 8.18 7.65 3.53
CA ALA A 176 9.05 8.52 4.29
C ALA A 176 8.70 9.98 4.01
N SER A 177 9.00 10.83 4.99
CA SER A 177 8.73 12.25 4.88
C SER A 177 9.82 12.94 4.05
N ASN A 178 9.42 13.65 3.00
CA ASN A 178 10.33 14.38 2.10
C ASN A 178 10.72 15.76 2.63
N THR A 179 10.77 16.00 3.95
CA THR A 179 11.24 17.30 4.44
C THR A 179 12.75 17.41 4.20
N PRO A 180 13.22 18.37 3.39
CA PRO A 180 14.64 18.61 3.23
C PRO A 180 15.22 18.96 4.60
N VAL A 181 16.24 18.23 5.05
CA VAL A 181 16.98 18.62 6.25
C VAL A 181 17.56 20.01 5.98
N PRO A 182 17.31 21.05 6.80
CA PRO A 182 17.83 22.40 6.56
C PRO A 182 19.35 22.46 6.77
N LEU A 183 20.12 21.90 5.84
CA LEU A 183 21.57 22.04 5.76
C LEU A 183 22.02 23.51 5.70
N PRO A 184 21.28 24.48 5.12
CA PRO A 184 21.72 25.88 5.11
C PRO A 184 21.80 26.47 6.53
N ALA A 185 20.79 26.26 7.37
CA ALA A 185 20.73 26.89 8.69
C ALA A 185 21.82 26.36 9.63
N ALA A 186 22.08 25.05 9.60
CA ALA A 186 23.15 24.44 10.37
C ALA A 186 24.53 24.94 9.93
N ALA A 187 24.79 25.00 8.62
CA ALA A 187 26.05 25.54 8.08
C ALA A 187 26.24 27.03 8.44
N TRP A 188 25.16 27.83 8.41
CA TRP A 188 25.19 29.25 8.82
C TRP A 188 25.43 29.42 10.32
N ILE A 189 24.83 28.60 11.17
CA ILE A 189 25.02 28.64 12.63
C ILE A 189 26.43 28.17 13.01
N PHE A 190 26.93 27.08 12.42
CA PHE A 190 28.30 26.63 12.63
C PHE A 190 29.32 27.64 12.10
N GLY A 191 29.09 28.21 10.91
CA GLY A 191 29.96 29.21 10.31
C GLY A 191 30.00 30.53 11.11
N SER A 192 28.85 31.04 11.54
CA SER A 192 28.77 32.28 12.33
C SER A 192 29.27 32.09 13.78
N GLY A 193 29.04 30.91 14.37
CA GLY A 193 29.58 30.54 15.68
C GLY A 193 31.12 30.49 15.68
N LEU A 194 31.72 29.93 14.62
CA LEU A 194 33.18 29.88 14.48
C LEU A 194 33.78 31.29 14.37
N LEU A 195 33.18 32.16 13.55
CA LEU A 195 33.61 33.55 13.37
C LEU A 195 33.50 34.36 14.68
N GLY A 196 32.45 34.12 15.47
CA GLY A 196 32.29 34.71 16.79
C GLY A 196 33.40 34.31 17.76
N LEU A 197 33.80 33.03 17.77
CA LEU A 197 34.90 32.53 18.60
C LEU A 197 36.26 33.14 18.22
N PHE A 198 36.52 33.35 16.92
CA PHE A 198 37.73 34.03 16.46
C PHE A 198 37.81 35.49 16.92
N GLN A 199 36.69 36.23 16.93
CA GLN A 199 36.68 37.61 17.46
C GLN A 199 36.90 37.68 18.97
N ILE A 200 36.37 36.73 19.73
CA ILE A 200 36.57 36.67 21.19
C ILE A 200 38.03 36.36 21.53
N ARG A 201 38.65 35.40 20.83
CA ARG A 201 40.08 35.06 21.03
C ARG A 201 41.00 36.24 20.78
N ARG A 202 40.71 37.07 19.77
CA ARG A 202 41.50 38.26 19.43
C ARG A 202 41.43 39.37 20.48
N LYS A 203 40.37 39.41 21.30
CA LYS A 203 40.22 40.35 22.42
C LYS A 203 40.90 39.90 23.70
N LEU A 204 41.12 38.60 23.88
CA LEU A 204 41.78 38.03 25.07
C LEU A 204 43.31 38.01 24.96
N SER A 205 43.87 38.14 23.76
CA SER A 205 45.33 38.19 23.54
C SER A 205 45.89 39.62 23.42
N ARG A 206 45.10 40.63 23.79
CA ARG A 206 45.51 42.03 23.94
C ARG A 206 45.22 42.46 25.36
#